data_AF-A0A1C5XX07-F1
#
_entry.id   AF-A0A1C5XX07-F1
#
_cell.length_a   1.000
_cell.length_b   1.000
_cell.length_c   1.000
_cell.angle_alpha   90.00
_cell.angle_beta   90.00
_cell.angle_gamma   90.00
#
_symmetry.space_group_name_H-M   'P 1'
#
loop_
_entity.id
_entity.type
_entity.pdbx_description
1 polymer ?
#
loop_
_entity_poly.entity_id
_entity_poly.type
_entity_poly.pdbx_seq_one_letter_code
_entity_poly.pdbx_strand_id
1 'polypeptide(L)' 'MNVIHIKDALRLLESGQPCNLKLWKLSTGDILEYRGAVCVGSHWRQGLHRVRLPASGLIRSFRDISLFEINNMTIYL' A
#
# COMPACT_ATOMS: atom_id res chain seq x y z
N MET A 1 -5.91 -9.16 -16.84
CA MET A 1 -4.99 -8.42 -15.93
C MET A 1 -5.68 -7.13 -15.56
N ASN A 2 -6.04 -6.94 -14.30
CA ASN A 2 -6.60 -5.66 -13.84
C ASN A 2 -5.45 -4.74 -13.47
N VAL A 3 -5.51 -3.53 -14.03
CA VAL A 3 -4.56 -2.46 -13.79
C VAL A 3 -5.30 -1.31 -13.14
N ILE A 4 -4.64 -0.60 -12.24
CA ILE A 4 -5.20 0.56 -11.56
C ILE A 4 -4.17 1.69 -11.55
N HIS A 5 -4.64 2.90 -11.84
CA HIS A 5 -3.78 4.07 -11.78
C HIS A 5 -3.40 4.36 -10.31
N ILE A 6 -2.16 4.80 -10.06
CA ILE A 6 -1.64 5.00 -8.69
C ILE A 6 -2.55 5.89 -7.83
N LYS A 7 -3.13 6.95 -8.40
CA LYS A 7 -4.05 7.83 -7.66
C LYS A 7 -5.32 7.12 -7.21
N ASP A 8 -5.85 6.21 -8.03
CA ASP A 8 -7.06 5.46 -7.68
C ASP A 8 -6.73 4.36 -6.67
N ALA A 9 -5.56 3.73 -6.77
CA ALA A 9 -5.05 2.81 -5.77
C ALA A 9 -4.88 3.49 -4.39
N LEU A 10 -4.29 4.69 -4.37
CA LEU A 10 -4.11 5.45 -3.13
C LEU A 10 -5.46 5.90 -2.56
N ARG A 11 -6.39 6.37 -3.39
CA ARG A 11 -7.75 6.71 -2.96
C ARG A 11 -8.48 5.49 -2.38
N LEU A 12 -8.30 4.31 -2.99
CA LEU A 12 -8.85 3.05 -2.49
C LEU A 12 -8.23 2.67 -1.14
N LEU A 13 -6.92 2.88 -0.97
CA LEU A 13 -6.24 2.68 0.31
C LEU A 13 -6.79 3.63 1.39
N GLU A 14 -6.97 4.91 1.06
CA GLU A 14 -7.50 5.94 1.96
C GLU A 14 -8.98 5.75 2.33
N SER A 15 -9.73 4.94 1.58
CA SER A 15 -11.12 4.58 1.92
C SER A 15 -11.25 3.85 3.26
N GLY A 16 -10.15 3.32 3.80
CA GLY A 16 -10.13 2.55 5.05
C GLY A 16 -10.60 1.11 4.88
N GLN A 17 -10.86 0.65 3.66
CA GLN A 17 -11.16 -0.75 3.39
C GLN A 17 -9.91 -1.62 3.55
N PRO A 18 -10.05 -2.85 4.08
CA PRO A 18 -8.93 -3.79 4.19
C PRO A 18 -8.46 -4.20 2.79
N CYS A 19 -7.20 -3.94 2.48
CA CYS A 19 -6.59 -4.19 1.18
C CYS A 19 -5.38 -5.11 1.28
N ASN A 20 -5.18 -5.94 0.26
CA ASN A 20 -3.95 -6.71 0.09
C ASN A 20 -2.96 -5.87 -0.71
N LEU A 21 -1.74 -5.69 -0.19
CA LEU A 21 -0.73 -4.82 -0.78
C LEU A 21 0.54 -5.63 -1.04
N LYS A 22 1.19 -5.38 -2.17
CA LYS A 22 2.58 -5.79 -2.37
C LYS A 22 3.45 -4.57 -2.59
N LEU A 23 4.55 -4.54 -1.87
CA LEU A 23 5.45 -3.40 -1.77
C LEU A 23 6.88 -3.86 -1.99
N TRP A 24 7.71 -2.99 -2.55
CA TRP A 24 9.16 -3.17 -2.54
C TRP A 24 9.75 -2.59 -1.26
N LYS A 25 10.55 -3.39 -0.54
CA LYS A 25 11.36 -2.90 0.55
C LYS A 25 12.53 -2.10 -0.02
N LEU A 26 12.45 -0.77 0.05
CA LEU A 26 13.43 0.14 -0.56
C LEU A 26 14.89 -0.11 -0.16
N SER A 27 15.14 -0.68 1.02
CA SER A 27 16.50 -0.94 1.49
C SER A 27 17.13 -2.21 0.91
N THR A 28 16.33 -3.23 0.58
CA THR A 28 16.84 -4.56 0.20
C THR A 28 16.35 -5.02 -1.18
N GLY A 29 15.30 -4.40 -1.71
CA GLY A 29 14.61 -4.87 -2.91
C GLY A 29 13.72 -6.09 -2.66
N ASP A 30 13.49 -6.49 -1.41
CA ASP A 30 12.58 -7.61 -1.12
C ASP A 30 11.13 -7.23 -1.38
N ILE A 31 10.31 -8.19 -1.78
CA ILE A 31 8.86 -8.00 -1.86
C ILE A 31 8.24 -8.23 -0.48
N LEU A 32 7.56 -7.21 0.03
CA LEU A 32 6.73 -7.29 1.22
C LEU A 32 5.28 -7.49 0.81
N GLU A 33 4.63 -8.50 1.37
CA GLU A 33 3.21 -8.76 1.18
C GLU A 33 2.45 -8.42 2.47
N TYR A 34 1.47 -7.53 2.37
CA TYR A 34 0.57 -7.17 3.44
C TYR A 34 -0.83 -7.65 3.12
N ARG A 35 -1.42 -8.46 3.99
CA ARG A 35 -2.79 -8.99 3.82
C ARG A 35 -3.77 -8.28 4.73
N GLY A 36 -4.87 -7.79 4.16
CA GLY A 36 -5.91 -7.07 4.89
C GLY A 36 -5.45 -5.76 5.56
N ALA A 37 -4.43 -5.10 5.00
CA ALA A 37 -3.89 -3.86 5.53
C ALA A 37 -4.93 -2.73 5.45
N VAL A 38 -5.09 -2.00 6.55
CA VAL A 38 -6.02 -0.87 6.65
C VAL A 38 -5.24 0.42 6.75
N CYS A 39 -5.52 1.41 5.90
CA CYS A 39 -4.90 2.73 6.01
C CYS A 39 -5.33 3.43 7.30
N VAL A 40 -4.35 3.94 8.05
CA VAL A 40 -4.56 4.68 9.31
C VAL A 40 -4.14 6.14 9.15
N GLY A 41 -3.34 6.47 8.13
CA GLY A 41 -3.02 7.84 7.81
C GLY A 41 -2.12 7.95 6.59
N SER A 42 -2.16 9.10 5.93
CA SER A 42 -1.32 9.43 4.79
C SER A 42 -0.62 10.76 5.00
N HIS A 43 0.55 10.93 4.38
CA HIS A 43 1.33 12.15 4.40
C HIS A 43 1.68 12.56 2.97
N TRP A 44 0.75 13.29 2.35
CA TRP A 44 0.82 13.67 0.93
C TRP A 44 2.13 14.36 0.52
N ARG A 45 2.69 15.25 1.35
CA ARG A 45 3.95 15.96 1.03
C ARG A 45 5.18 15.05 0.96
N GLN A 46 5.15 13.88 1.58
CA GLN A 46 6.27 12.93 1.57
C GLN A 46 5.95 11.66 0.75
N GLY A 47 4.73 11.54 0.22
CA GLY A 47 4.26 10.32 -0.46
C GLY A 47 4.39 9.09 0.44
N LEU A 48 3.90 9.20 1.68
CA LEU A 48 4.05 8.15 2.69
C LEU A 48 2.68 7.78 3.25
N HIS A 49 2.37 6.49 3.24
CA HIS A 49 1.15 5.94 3.81
C HIS A 49 1.46 5.03 5.00
N ARG A 50 0.60 5.10 6.01
CA ARG A 50 0.64 4.27 7.22
C ARG A 50 -0.51 3.30 7.17
N VAL A 51 -0.19 2.02 7.25
CA VAL A 51 -1.17 0.94 7.29
C VAL A 51 -1.03 0.14 8.57
N ARG A 52 -2.15 -0.31 9.11
CA ARG A 52 -2.20 -1.27 10.21
C ARG A 52 -2.40 -2.65 9.62
N LEU A 53 -1.55 -3.58 10.03
CA LEU A 53 -1.67 -4.99 9.67
C LEU A 53 -2.60 -5.68 10.67
N PRO A 54 -3.65 -6.39 10.22
CA PRO A 54 -4.57 -7.08 11.12
C PRO A 54 -3.88 -8.25 11.83
N ALA A 55 -2.98 -8.97 11.13
CA ALA A 55 -2.32 -10.15 11.66
C ALA A 55 -1.39 -9.87 12.86
N SER A 56 -0.72 -8.72 12.87
CA SER A 56 0.24 -8.35 13.93
C SER A 56 -0.19 -7.16 14.77
N GLY A 57 -1.25 -6.45 14.36
CA GLY A 57 -1.65 -5.17 14.95
C GLY A 57 -0.66 -4.03 14.74
N LEU A 58 0.47 -4.29 14.08
CA LEU A 58 1.54 -3.31 13.90
C LEU A 58 1.18 -2.28 12.84
N ILE A 59 1.54 -1.03 13.11
CA ILE A 59 1.46 0.06 12.15
C ILE A 59 2.79 0.08 11.38
N ARG A 60 2.69 0.06 10.05
CA ARG A 60 3.81 0.14 9.12
C ARG A 60 3.64 1.35 8.22
N SER A 61 4.72 2.09 8.02
CA SER A 61 4.81 3.17 7.05
C SER A 61 5.57 2.72 5.81
N PHE A 62 5.07 3.06 4.63
CA PHE A 62 5.75 2.81 3.35
C PHE A 62 5.61 4.02 2.42
N ARG A 63 6.48 4.11 1.41
CA ARG A 63 6.39 5.15 0.38
C ARG A 63 5.51 4.70 -0.78
N ASP A 64 4.75 5.60 -1.37
CA ASP A 64 3.79 5.27 -2.44
C ASP A 64 4.49 4.68 -3.67
N ILE A 65 5.70 5.17 -3.97
CA ILE A 65 6.55 4.64 -5.05
C ILE A 65 6.95 3.16 -4.87
N SER A 66 6.85 2.64 -3.65
CA SER A 66 7.16 1.23 -3.37
C SER A 66 5.97 0.31 -3.62
N LEU A 67 4.76 0.86 -3.71
CA LEU A 67 3.54 0.09 -3.95
C LEU A 67 3.38 -0.17 -5.45
N PHE A 68 3.35 -1.45 -5.80
CA PHE A 68 3.22 -1.88 -7.20
C PHE A 68 2.01 -2.78 -7.43
N GLU A 69 1.38 -3.29 -6.38
CA GLU A 69 0.17 -4.11 -6.49
C GLU A 69 -0.78 -3.84 -5.31
N ILE A 70 -2.07 -3.69 -5.61
CA ILE A 70 -3.15 -3.57 -4.62
C ILE A 70 -4.32 -4.49 -5.01
N ASN A 71 -4.79 -5.32 -4.08
CA ASN A 71 -5.89 -6.27 -4.29
C ASN A 71 -5.74 -7.11 -5.57
N ASN A 72 -4.53 -7.61 -5.84
CA ASN A 72 -4.16 -8.34 -7.06
C ASN A 72 -4.29 -7.53 -8.37
N MET A 73 -4.36 -6.20 -8.27
CA MET A 73 -4.31 -5.27 -9.41
C MET A 73 -2.94 -4.62 -9.47
N THR A 74 -2.32 -4.64 -10.65
CA THR A 74 -1.03 -4.00 -10.87
C THR A 74 -1.20 -2.49 -10.99
N ILE A 75 -0.35 -1.74 -10.30
CA ILE A 75 -0.39 -0.29 -10.30
C ILE A 75 0.45 0.25 -11.46
N TYR A 76 -0.10 1.21 -12.19
CA TYR A 76 0.62 1.97 -13.21
C TYR A 76 0.51 3.48 -12.94
N LEU A 77 1.39 4.23 -13.59
CA LEU A 77 1.51 5.70 -13.47
C LEU A 77 0.68 6.42 -14.53
#